data_AF-A0A959C2H5-F1
#
_entry.id   AF-A0A959C2H5-F1
#
_cell.length_a   1.000
_cell.length_b   1.000
_cell.length_c   1.000
_cell.angle_alpha   90.00
_cell.angle_beta   90.00
_cell.angle_gamma   90.00
#
_symmetry.space_group_name_H-M   'P 1'
#
loop_
_entity.id
_entity.type
_entity.pdbx_description
1 polymer ?
#
loop_
_entity_poly.entity_id
_entity_poly.type
_entity_poly.pdbx_seq_one_letter_code
_entity_poly.pdbx_strand_id
1 'polypeptide(L)'
;MRKHLLPLMLLVLAAASACKQEPREADKAPRTVEEITRAIIQEVRQVIRETDEQLAGRQPISRELPAADGQASGGSLQLWTENGQAVRLTAITGKGSETRYYFANGELFFASQADGLFIFIGPELKYWLDAHWAPLQPSEADRKARETALQEEAKGYLMLF
;
A
#
# COMPACT_ATOMS: atom_id res chain seq x y z
N MET A 1 -24.08 25.36 -8.18
CA MET A 1 -22.97 26.13 -7.60
C MET A 1 -21.96 25.14 -7.02
N ARG A 2 -20.82 25.00 -7.69
CA ARG A 2 -19.72 24.09 -7.34
C ARG A 2 -19.08 24.58 -6.04
N LYS A 3 -18.99 23.71 -5.03
CA LYS A 3 -18.13 23.93 -3.85
C LYS A 3 -16.94 22.98 -3.98
N HIS A 4 -15.78 23.56 -3.72
CA HIS A 4 -14.46 23.10 -4.11
C HIS A 4 -14.08 21.70 -3.60
N LEU A 5 -13.73 20.82 -4.56
CA LEU A 5 -12.74 19.76 -4.36
C LEU A 5 -11.39 20.43 -4.03
N LEU A 6 -10.86 20.16 -2.85
CA LEU A 6 -9.43 20.30 -2.56
C LEU A 6 -8.90 18.88 -2.34
N PRO A 7 -7.83 18.47 -3.04
CA PRO A 7 -7.40 17.10 -3.09
C PRO A 7 -6.69 16.70 -1.79
N LEU A 8 -6.98 15.49 -1.34
CA LEU A 8 -6.40 14.79 -0.20
C LEU A 8 -4.94 14.38 -0.49
N MET A 9 -4.10 15.34 -0.89
CA MET A 9 -2.76 15.11 -1.42
C MET A 9 -1.67 15.69 -0.50
N LEU A 10 -1.80 15.44 0.81
CA LEU A 10 -0.86 15.98 1.79
C LEU A 10 -0.75 15.12 3.06
N LEU A 11 -0.48 13.81 2.91
CA LEU A 11 -0.05 13.02 4.07
C LEU A 11 0.84 11.81 3.78
N VAL A 12 1.55 11.81 2.65
CA VAL A 12 2.68 10.88 2.42
C VAL A 12 3.81 11.64 1.77
N LEU A 13 4.47 12.54 2.53
CA LEU A 13 5.86 13.01 2.36
C LEU A 13 6.10 14.18 3.33
N ALA A 14 6.41 13.88 4.59
CA ALA A 14 6.97 14.87 5.52
C ALA A 14 8.07 14.26 6.39
N ALA A 15 8.93 13.45 5.77
CA ALA A 15 10.14 12.95 6.41
C ALA A 15 11.37 13.03 5.50
N ALA A 16 11.45 14.03 4.61
CA ALA A 16 12.68 14.36 3.89
C ALA A 16 12.60 15.73 3.19
N SER A 17 12.64 16.84 3.93
CA SER A 17 13.34 18.10 3.57
C SER A 17 12.92 19.26 4.49
N ALA A 18 13.90 19.86 5.13
CA ALA A 18 13.77 20.90 6.14
C ALA A 18 13.60 22.31 5.54
N CYS A 19 12.69 23.14 6.08
CA CYS A 19 12.98 24.53 6.46
C CYS A 19 11.80 25.22 7.18
N LYS A 20 12.09 25.74 8.38
CA LYS A 20 11.41 26.83 9.11
C LYS A 20 9.96 26.60 9.57
N GLN A 21 9.82 25.95 10.73
CA GLN A 21 8.82 26.35 11.72
C GLN A 21 9.49 26.41 13.11
N GLU A 22 9.60 27.62 13.65
CA GLU A 22 9.97 27.88 15.05
C GLU A 22 8.84 27.46 16.02
N PRO A 23 9.15 27.20 17.30
CA PRO A 23 8.50 26.18 18.10
C PRO A 23 7.27 26.71 18.83
N ARG A 24 6.20 25.92 18.86
CA ARG A 24 5.21 25.98 19.95
C ARG A 24 5.31 24.68 20.74
N GLU A 25 5.82 24.82 21.97
CA GLU A 25 5.81 23.80 23.00
C GLU A 25 4.43 23.17 23.16
N ALA A 26 4.40 21.85 23.06
CA ALA A 26 3.58 21.03 23.94
C ALA A 26 4.41 19.80 24.27
N ASP A 27 4.97 19.85 25.48
CA ASP A 27 5.54 18.76 26.26
C ASP A 27 4.88 17.42 25.90
N LYS A 28 5.55 16.62 25.07
CA LYS A 28 5.23 15.21 24.85
C LYS A 28 6.51 14.45 25.14
N ALA A 29 6.46 13.62 26.19
CA ALA A 29 7.46 12.61 26.46
C ALA A 29 7.89 11.93 25.14
N PRO A 30 9.17 11.55 25.00
CA PRO A 30 9.63 10.86 23.79
C PRO A 30 8.74 9.65 23.55
N ARG A 31 8.04 9.65 22.40
CA ARG A 31 7.21 8.52 22.01
C ARG A 31 8.12 7.30 21.85
N THR A 32 7.73 6.21 22.46
CA THR A 32 8.41 4.93 22.30
C THR A 32 8.30 4.45 20.86
N VAL A 33 9.25 3.61 20.43
CA VAL A 33 9.23 3.00 19.08
C VAL A 33 7.93 2.21 18.85
N GLU A 34 7.39 1.59 19.90
CA GLU A 34 6.14 0.85 19.83
C GLU A 34 4.94 1.76 19.60
N GLU A 35 4.85 2.90 20.28
CA GLU A 35 3.79 3.90 20.06
C GLU A 35 3.84 4.49 18.65
N ILE A 36 5.05 4.76 18.14
CA ILE A 36 5.25 5.24 16.77
C ILE A 36 4.80 4.17 15.77
N THR A 37 5.22 2.93 15.96
CA THR A 37 4.84 1.79 15.10
C THR A 37 3.32 1.60 15.08
N ARG A 38 2.69 1.65 16.25
CA ARG A 38 1.23 1.55 16.38
C ARG A 38 0.52 2.68 15.66
N ALA A 39 1.02 3.91 15.79
CA ALA A 39 0.44 5.07 15.11
C ALA A 39 0.50 4.91 13.58
N ILE A 40 1.67 4.50 13.04
CA ILE A 40 1.85 4.28 11.59
C ILE A 40 0.90 3.18 11.09
N ILE A 41 0.80 2.05 11.80
CA ILE A 41 -0.10 0.96 11.44
C ILE A 41 -1.56 1.44 11.41
N GLN A 42 -2.00 2.21 12.41
CA GLN A 42 -3.36 2.74 12.43
C GLN A 42 -3.63 3.71 11.28
N GLU A 43 -2.66 4.55 10.95
CA GLU A 43 -2.77 5.50 9.84
C GLU A 43 -2.88 4.77 8.49
N VAL A 44 -2.03 3.77 8.23
CA VAL A 44 -2.10 2.97 7.01
C VAL A 44 -3.45 2.24 6.90
N ARG A 45 -3.96 1.68 8.00
CA ARG A 45 -5.30 1.06 8.05
C ARG A 45 -6.39 2.07 7.69
N GLN A 46 -6.29 3.29 8.20
CA GLN A 46 -7.25 4.35 7.95
C GLN A 46 -7.25 4.74 6.47
N VAL A 47 -6.07 4.93 5.88
CA VAL A 47 -5.91 5.28 4.45
C VAL A 47 -6.45 4.17 3.55
N ILE A 48 -6.16 2.90 3.85
CA ILE A 48 -6.71 1.75 3.10
C ILE A 48 -8.23 1.74 3.17
N ARG A 49 -8.82 1.91 4.37
CA ARG A 49 -10.27 1.94 4.54
C ARG A 49 -10.90 3.07 3.72
N GLU A 50 -10.36 4.28 3.81
CA GLU A 50 -10.85 5.43 3.05
C GLU A 50 -10.73 5.21 1.54
N THR A 51 -9.63 4.60 1.09
CA THR A 51 -9.42 4.24 -0.31
C THR A 51 -10.49 3.25 -0.76
N ASP A 52 -10.72 2.17 0.00
CA ASP A 52 -11.74 1.18 -0.31
C ASP A 52 -13.15 1.75 -0.33
N GLU A 53 -13.48 2.63 0.62
CA GLU A 53 -14.77 3.36 0.66
C GLU A 53 -14.95 4.27 -0.56
N GLN A 54 -13.89 4.96 -1.01
CA GLN A 54 -13.94 5.81 -2.20
C GLN A 54 -14.07 5.00 -3.50
N LEU A 55 -13.45 3.83 -3.54
CA LEU A 55 -13.51 2.90 -4.68
C LEU A 55 -14.81 2.08 -4.71
N ALA A 56 -15.57 2.05 -3.62
CA ALA A 56 -16.84 1.34 -3.55
C ALA A 56 -17.78 1.79 -4.67
N GLY A 57 -18.21 0.83 -5.50
CA GLY A 57 -19.07 1.08 -6.65
C GLY A 57 -18.37 1.61 -7.91
N ARG A 58 -17.05 1.87 -7.87
CA ARG A 58 -16.25 2.18 -9.07
C ARG A 58 -15.77 0.89 -9.72
N GLN A 59 -15.95 0.78 -11.04
CA GLN A 59 -15.47 -0.39 -11.78
C GLN A 59 -13.95 -0.29 -12.02
N PRO A 60 -13.17 -1.35 -11.72
CA PRO A 60 -11.76 -1.41 -12.08
C PRO A 60 -11.57 -1.59 -13.58
N ILE A 61 -10.42 -1.14 -14.08
CA ILE A 61 -9.88 -1.64 -15.35
C ILE A 61 -9.44 -3.08 -15.10
N SER A 62 -9.99 -4.03 -15.84
CA SER A 62 -9.74 -5.47 -15.63
C SER A 62 -8.94 -6.06 -16.78
N ARG A 63 -8.00 -6.95 -16.46
CA ARG A 63 -7.23 -7.76 -17.42
C ARG A 63 -7.28 -9.21 -16.98
N GLU A 64 -7.50 -10.14 -17.90
CA GLU A 64 -7.33 -11.56 -17.62
C GLU A 64 -5.85 -11.92 -17.76
N LEU A 65 -5.36 -12.78 -16.88
CA LEU A 65 -4.03 -13.37 -16.96
C LEU A 65 -4.16 -14.75 -17.58
N PRO A 66 -3.25 -15.14 -18.48
CA PRO A 66 -3.25 -16.49 -19.03
C PRO A 66 -3.08 -17.52 -17.90
N ALA A 67 -3.70 -18.70 -18.07
CA ALA A 67 -3.43 -19.83 -17.20
C ALA A 67 -1.96 -20.23 -17.33
N ALA A 68 -1.29 -20.45 -16.20
CA ALA A 68 0.01 -21.10 -16.21
C ALA A 68 -0.16 -22.56 -16.65
N ASP A 69 0.87 -23.14 -17.26
CA ASP A 69 0.85 -24.53 -17.73
C ASP A 69 0.37 -25.48 -16.62
N GLY A 70 -0.69 -26.25 -16.92
CA GLY A 70 -1.30 -27.18 -15.97
C GLY A 70 -2.36 -26.58 -15.03
N GLN A 71 -2.76 -25.32 -15.19
CA GLN A 71 -3.91 -24.73 -14.47
C GLN A 71 -5.18 -24.69 -15.33
N ALA A 72 -6.33 -25.00 -14.72
CA ALA A 72 -7.64 -25.01 -15.38
C ALA A 72 -8.22 -23.60 -15.62
N SER A 73 -7.77 -22.61 -14.87
CA SER A 73 -8.23 -21.22 -14.95
C SER A 73 -7.07 -20.24 -14.82
N GLY A 74 -7.11 -19.19 -15.64
CA GLY A 74 -6.21 -18.04 -15.53
C GLY A 74 -6.54 -17.16 -14.33
N GLY A 75 -5.65 -16.23 -14.03
CA GLY A 75 -5.89 -15.19 -13.03
C GLY A 75 -6.58 -13.96 -13.62
N SER A 76 -6.74 -12.92 -12.81
CA SER A 76 -7.15 -11.59 -13.28
C SER A 76 -6.45 -10.49 -12.51
N LEU A 77 -6.28 -9.34 -13.15
CA LEU A 77 -5.83 -8.10 -12.54
C LEU A 77 -6.96 -7.08 -12.59
N GLN A 78 -7.13 -6.34 -11.50
CA GLN A 78 -8.09 -5.26 -11.36
C GLN A 78 -7.35 -4.01 -10.88
N LEU A 79 -7.37 -2.95 -11.68
CA LEU A 79 -6.71 -1.68 -11.41
C LEU A 79 -7.73 -0.57 -11.21
N TRP A 80 -7.62 0.14 -10.09
CA TRP A 80 -8.31 1.40 -9.86
C TRP A 80 -7.30 2.54 -9.95
N THR A 81 -7.71 3.60 -10.65
CA THR A 81 -6.92 4.81 -10.81
C THR A 81 -7.69 6.03 -10.34
N GLU A 82 -6.96 7.03 -9.86
CA GLU A 82 -7.47 8.37 -9.58
C GLU A 82 -6.55 9.40 -10.24
N ASN A 83 -7.12 10.34 -10.99
CA ASN A 83 -6.37 11.34 -11.76
C ASN A 83 -5.26 10.75 -12.66
N GLY A 84 -5.48 9.54 -13.18
CA GLY A 84 -4.51 8.83 -14.03
C GLY A 84 -3.38 8.11 -13.26
N GLN A 85 -3.39 8.14 -11.93
CA GLN A 85 -2.43 7.42 -11.09
C GLN A 85 -3.08 6.18 -10.48
N ALA A 86 -2.33 5.09 -10.37
CA ALA A 86 -2.79 3.90 -9.64
C ALA A 86 -3.04 4.25 -8.17
N VAL A 87 -4.15 3.75 -7.61
CA VAL A 87 -4.46 3.86 -6.17
C VAL A 87 -4.64 2.49 -5.52
N ARG A 88 -5.17 1.51 -6.28
CA ARG A 88 -5.27 0.12 -5.86
C ARG A 88 -5.10 -0.80 -7.05
N LEU A 89 -4.31 -1.85 -6.88
CA LEU A 89 -4.20 -2.98 -7.79
C LEU A 89 -4.56 -4.25 -7.03
N THR A 90 -5.33 -5.12 -7.66
CA THR A 90 -5.71 -6.41 -7.11
C THR A 90 -5.39 -7.50 -8.11
N ALA A 91 -4.55 -8.44 -7.71
CA ALA A 91 -4.18 -9.61 -8.50
C ALA A 91 -4.86 -10.84 -7.91
N ILE A 92 -5.70 -11.50 -8.71
CA ILE A 92 -6.41 -12.71 -8.34
C ILE A 92 -5.80 -13.86 -9.12
N THR A 93 -5.21 -14.81 -8.43
CA THR A 93 -4.67 -16.02 -9.08
C THR A 93 -5.80 -16.94 -9.56
N GLY A 94 -5.51 -17.85 -10.48
CA GLY A 94 -6.49 -18.83 -10.96
C GLY A 94 -7.07 -19.75 -9.88
N LYS A 95 -6.43 -19.83 -8.71
CA LYS A 95 -6.91 -20.55 -7.51
C LYS A 95 -7.73 -19.68 -6.55
N GLY A 96 -7.97 -18.41 -6.88
CA GLY A 96 -8.73 -17.47 -6.07
C GLY A 96 -7.94 -16.76 -4.96
N SER A 97 -6.63 -16.99 -4.84
CA SER A 97 -5.80 -16.19 -3.92
C SER A 97 -5.70 -14.76 -4.44
N GLU A 98 -6.00 -13.80 -3.57
CA GLU A 98 -5.99 -12.37 -3.88
C GLU A 98 -4.78 -11.70 -3.24
N THR A 99 -4.05 -10.93 -4.04
CA THR A 99 -3.02 -10.00 -3.58
C THR A 99 -3.48 -8.58 -3.85
N ARG A 100 -3.38 -7.70 -2.86
CA ARG A 100 -3.75 -6.28 -2.98
C ARG A 100 -2.52 -5.40 -2.83
N TYR A 101 -2.39 -4.39 -3.69
CA TYR A 101 -1.37 -3.34 -3.60
C TYR A 101 -2.07 -1.99 -3.56
N TYR A 102 -1.60 -1.10 -2.71
CA TYR A 102 -2.11 0.26 -2.59
C TYR A 102 -1.00 1.26 -2.83
N PHE A 103 -1.33 2.30 -3.57
CA PHE A 103 -0.38 3.28 -4.05
C PHE A 103 -0.80 4.68 -3.63
N ALA A 104 0.20 5.49 -3.30
CA ALA A 104 0.04 6.91 -3.03
C ALA A 104 1.10 7.65 -3.84
N ASN A 105 0.68 8.63 -4.65
CA ASN A 105 1.57 9.41 -5.52
C ASN A 105 2.44 8.54 -6.46
N GLY A 106 1.94 7.37 -6.87
CA GLY A 106 2.66 6.42 -7.71
C GLY A 106 3.64 5.49 -6.98
N GLU A 107 3.76 5.60 -5.66
CA GLU A 107 4.60 4.74 -4.84
C GLU A 107 3.76 3.70 -4.09
N LEU A 108 4.26 2.47 -4.02
CA LEU A 108 3.67 1.40 -3.22
C LEU A 108 3.84 1.74 -1.74
N PHE A 109 2.74 1.88 -1.00
CA PHE A 109 2.80 2.09 0.46
C PHE A 109 2.28 0.88 1.25
N PHE A 110 1.47 0.02 0.63
CA PHE A 110 0.94 -1.17 1.28
C PHE A 110 0.72 -2.33 0.30
N ALA A 111 1.05 -3.54 0.74
CA ALA A 111 0.66 -4.77 0.07
C ALA A 111 0.05 -5.78 1.06
N SER A 112 -0.90 -6.58 0.61
CA SER A 112 -1.50 -7.69 1.35
C SER A 112 -1.47 -8.94 0.49
N GLN A 113 -0.82 -9.98 1.00
CA GLN A 113 -0.76 -11.32 0.41
C GLN A 113 -1.29 -12.35 1.43
N ALA A 114 -1.43 -13.60 1.00
CA ALA A 114 -1.87 -14.68 1.88
C ALA A 114 -0.94 -14.91 3.09
N ASP A 115 0.34 -14.57 2.97
CA ASP A 115 1.39 -14.79 3.97
C ASP A 115 1.73 -13.54 4.80
N GLY A 116 1.12 -12.39 4.54
CA GLY A 116 1.40 -11.20 5.33
C GLY A 116 0.84 -9.88 4.80
N LEU A 117 1.00 -8.86 5.65
CA LEU A 117 0.72 -7.47 5.34
C LEU A 117 2.04 -6.69 5.37
N PHE A 118 2.24 -5.80 4.41
CA PHE A 118 3.52 -5.16 4.17
C PHE A 118 3.32 -3.66 4.07
N ILE A 119 3.96 -2.90 4.95
CA ILE A 119 3.91 -1.43 4.96
C ILE A 119 5.24 -0.88 4.49
N PHE A 120 5.19 -0.03 3.48
CA PHE A 120 6.33 0.68 2.93
C PHE A 120 6.32 2.14 3.41
N ILE A 121 7.52 2.69 3.63
CA ILE A 121 7.73 4.12 3.86
C ILE A 121 8.73 4.59 2.82
N GLY A 122 8.25 5.33 1.82
CA GLY A 122 9.00 5.53 0.58
C GLY A 122 9.27 4.18 -0.10
N PRO A 123 10.50 3.90 -0.56
CA PRO A 123 10.83 2.63 -1.22
C PRO A 123 11.13 1.49 -0.23
N GLU A 124 11.15 1.73 1.08
CA GLU A 124 11.59 0.71 2.05
C GLU A 124 10.42 -0.03 2.69
N LEU A 125 10.48 -1.37 2.70
CA LEU A 125 9.59 -2.22 3.49
C LEU A 125 9.92 -2.03 4.97
N LYS A 126 9.12 -1.21 5.65
CA LYS A 126 9.36 -0.88 7.06
C LYS A 126 8.78 -1.90 8.01
N TYR A 127 7.57 -2.39 7.71
CA TYR A 127 6.86 -3.33 8.58
C TYR A 127 6.34 -4.51 7.79
N TRP A 128 6.65 -5.71 8.28
CA TRP A 128 6.01 -6.96 7.91
C TRP A 128 5.11 -7.36 9.06
N LEU A 129 3.81 -7.50 8.81
CA LEU A 129 2.80 -7.83 9.81
C LEU A 129 2.11 -9.15 9.47
N ASP A 130 1.57 -9.80 10.48
CA ASP A 130 0.64 -10.91 10.31
C ASP A 130 -0.78 -10.43 9.94
N ALA A 131 -1.71 -11.37 9.78
CA ALA A 131 -3.12 -11.07 9.48
C ALA A 131 -3.84 -10.25 10.56
N HIS A 132 -3.32 -10.21 11.79
CA HIS A 132 -3.85 -9.43 12.91
C HIS A 132 -3.19 -8.05 13.04
N TRP A 133 -2.37 -7.66 12.07
CA TRP A 133 -1.59 -6.42 12.07
C TRP A 133 -0.53 -6.36 13.18
N ALA A 134 -0.09 -7.51 13.70
CA ALA A 134 1.01 -7.58 14.65
C ALA A 134 2.35 -7.59 13.91
N PRO A 135 3.32 -6.74 14.30
CA PRO A 135 4.64 -6.73 13.69
C PRO A 135 5.37 -8.07 13.85
N LEU A 136 5.87 -8.58 12.74
CA LEU A 136 6.80 -9.69 12.67
C LEU A 136 8.24 -9.16 12.65
N GLN A 137 9.18 -9.99 13.10
CA GLN A 137 10.61 -9.68 13.08
C GLN A 137 11.36 -10.64 12.13
N PRO A 138 11.18 -10.50 10.81
CA PRO A 138 11.99 -11.24 9.84
C PRO A 138 13.45 -10.79 9.90
N SER A 139 14.35 -11.60 9.35
CA SER A 139 15.73 -11.16 9.17
C SER A 139 15.80 -9.98 8.18
N GLU A 140 16.87 -9.19 8.25
CA GLU A 140 17.07 -8.09 7.30
C GLU A 140 17.14 -8.59 5.85
N ALA A 141 17.77 -9.75 5.63
CA ALA A 141 17.87 -10.37 4.32
C ALA A 141 16.47 -10.76 3.78
N ASP A 142 15.63 -11.39 4.61
CA ASP A 142 14.27 -11.77 4.21
C ASP A 142 13.40 -10.54 3.93
N ARG A 143 13.50 -9.51 4.77
CA ARG A 143 12.78 -8.26 4.58
C ARG A 143 13.16 -7.59 3.26
N LYS A 144 14.46 -7.51 2.96
CA LYS A 144 14.95 -6.90 1.71
C LYS A 144 14.58 -7.72 0.48
N ALA A 145 14.68 -9.05 0.55
CA ALA A 145 14.22 -9.91 -0.53
C ALA A 145 12.72 -9.72 -0.81
N ARG A 146 11.91 -9.62 0.25
CA ARG A 146 10.46 -9.38 0.14
C ARG A 146 10.13 -7.98 -0.39
N GLU A 147 10.86 -6.96 0.04
CA GLU A 147 10.74 -5.58 -0.48
C GLU A 147 10.91 -5.55 -2.00
N THR A 148 12.04 -6.06 -2.50
CA THR A 148 12.33 -6.12 -3.94
C THR A 148 11.25 -6.90 -4.69
N ALA A 149 10.90 -8.09 -4.19
CA ALA A 149 9.92 -8.95 -4.84
C ALA A 149 8.54 -8.26 -4.97
N LEU A 150 8.05 -7.62 -3.92
CA LEU A 150 6.75 -6.93 -3.94
C LEU A 150 6.75 -5.72 -4.87
N GLN A 151 7.84 -4.95 -4.93
CA GLN A 151 7.96 -3.82 -5.84
C GLN A 151 8.00 -4.25 -7.30
N GLU A 152 8.82 -5.27 -7.61
CA GLU A 152 8.93 -5.80 -8.97
C GLU A 152 7.62 -6.44 -9.43
N GLU A 153 6.95 -7.18 -8.56
CA GLU A 153 5.65 -7.80 -8.84
C GLU A 153 4.57 -6.74 -9.10
N ALA A 154 4.43 -5.76 -8.21
CA ALA A 154 3.48 -4.67 -8.38
C ALA A 154 3.73 -3.88 -9.67
N LYS A 155 4.99 -3.55 -9.97
CA LYS A 155 5.38 -2.85 -11.20
C LYS A 155 5.12 -3.70 -12.44
N GLY A 156 5.43 -4.99 -12.39
CA GLY A 156 5.18 -5.94 -13.48
C GLY A 156 3.69 -6.03 -13.83
N TYR A 157 2.82 -6.07 -12.82
CA TYR A 157 1.37 -6.03 -13.04
C TYR A 157 0.88 -4.69 -13.59
N LEU A 158 1.42 -3.56 -13.11
CA LEU A 158 1.06 -2.25 -13.65
C LEU A 158 1.43 -2.09 -15.13
N MET A 159 2.51 -2.72 -15.61
CA MET A 159 2.91 -2.70 -17.02
C MET A 159 1.94 -3.41 -17.98
N LEU A 160 0.95 -4.14 -17.46
CA LEU A 160 -0.06 -4.84 -18.25
C LEU A 160 -1.31 -3.96 -18.53
N PHE A 161 -1.32 -2.73 -18.02
CA PHE A 161 -2.37 -1.72 -18.26
C PHE A 161 -1.87 -0.61 -19.17
#